data_AF-A0A3M6ZRG2-F1
#
_entry.id   AF-A0A3M6ZRG2-F1
#
_cell.length_a   1.000
_cell.length_b   1.000
_cell.length_c   1.000
_cell.angle_alpha   90.00
_cell.angle_beta   90.00
_cell.angle_gamma   90.00
#
_symmetry.space_group_name_H-M   'P 1'
#
loop_
_entity.id
_entity.type
_entity.pdbx_description
1 polymer ?
#
loop_
_entity_poly.entity_id
_entity_poly.type
_entity_poly.pdbx_seq_one_letter_code
_entity_poly.pdbx_strand_id
1 'polypeptide(L)'
;MASRINTIMSEKYSSSRQSPGDSGEKHTEDVPGTRPAGYDNADVFGHEEGHDIKYKTLSWPLVAILMIAEIVSNGMLSLPSSLAVVGIVPGLIIIVFLGVFATYTSWLLVKFKMNHPEVHNMGDAGYILFGPVGREVLAFGTVIFAVFATGGQLLAGQIALASLSDGKLCLMLYTGIFAIPTLICSFPRTLDGLSWLSVPSVLSILIAGIVGMVGAGQYPVQDRTVSIAEGSSFYTAFISITNPVFSFAGHFMLMMSRRFFVMVSEMKQPQHAMRAAYTLQGFATTFYVVFAAVVYAYIGNNVASPAFSSLETKWQKAAFGIAIPNFLIAGSLYAHTASKLLFVRIFRHSRHLHSHTVLGWGTWALLILIMNGLGFVLAVGVPIFNYLIGIAASLFAAWFTYGIAGMFWLHDSYHYEQGLYTWARKWFQSTLAILTILIGGFICVAGMYVTVRSIVEAYDNGEVASPFAC
;
A
#
# COMPACT_ATOMS: atom_id res chain seq x y z
N MET A 1 -47.23 -3.48 26.70
CA MET A 1 -45.95 -4.24 26.69
C MET A 1 -44.70 -3.35 26.70
N ALA A 2 -44.81 -2.06 27.04
CA ALA A 2 -43.68 -1.11 27.14
C ALA A 2 -43.33 -0.69 28.58
N SER A 3 -44.00 -1.25 29.59
CA SER A 3 -43.80 -0.89 31.01
C SER A 3 -42.96 -1.90 31.81
N ARG A 4 -42.64 -3.08 31.25
CA ARG A 4 -41.81 -4.11 31.91
C ARG A 4 -40.32 -4.07 31.55
N ILE A 5 -39.90 -3.22 30.62
CA ILE A 5 -38.48 -3.08 30.23
C ILE A 5 -37.77 -2.02 31.09
N ASN A 6 -38.48 -0.98 31.54
CA ASN A 6 -37.90 0.08 32.38
C ASN A 6 -37.59 -0.36 33.81
N THR A 7 -38.18 -1.46 34.30
CA THR A 7 -37.92 -1.96 35.66
C THR A 7 -36.60 -2.73 35.77
N ILE A 8 -36.12 -3.33 34.66
CA ILE A 8 -34.85 -4.09 34.64
C ILE A 8 -33.63 -3.16 34.48
N MET A 9 -33.80 -1.99 33.85
CA MET A 9 -32.75 -0.98 33.73
C MET A 9 -32.51 -0.18 35.03
N SER A 10 -33.51 -0.07 35.89
CA SER A 10 -33.39 0.66 37.17
C SER A 10 -32.67 -0.14 38.25
N GLU A 11 -32.70 -1.48 38.19
CA GLU A 11 -32.14 -2.34 39.24
C GLU A 11 -30.62 -2.54 39.10
N LYS A 12 -30.06 -2.29 37.91
CA LYS A 12 -28.61 -2.32 37.67
C LYS A 12 -27.90 -0.99 37.98
N TYR A 13 -28.65 0.11 38.15
CA TYR A 13 -28.09 1.44 38.38
C TYR A 13 -28.02 1.84 39.87
N SER A 14 -28.68 1.09 40.77
CA SER A 14 -28.69 1.37 42.22
C SER A 14 -27.59 0.65 43.01
N SER A 15 -26.78 -0.19 42.39
CA SER A 15 -25.73 -0.98 43.06
C SER A 15 -24.37 -0.25 43.22
N SER A 16 -24.22 0.98 42.72
CA SER A 16 -22.92 1.67 42.64
C SER A 16 -22.80 2.95 43.49
N ARG A 17 -23.62 3.10 44.54
CA ARG A 17 -23.46 4.18 45.53
C ARG A 17 -23.24 3.63 46.94
N GLN A 18 -21.97 3.49 47.32
CA GLN A 18 -21.52 3.58 48.70
C GLN A 18 -20.12 4.21 48.73
N SER A 19 -19.92 5.15 49.66
CA SER A 19 -18.77 6.03 49.91
C SER A 19 -18.69 6.20 51.44
N PRO A 20 -17.67 6.83 52.08
CA PRO A 20 -16.22 6.89 51.85
C PRO A 20 -15.40 6.43 53.10
N GLY A 21 -14.06 6.31 52.95
CA GLY A 21 -13.12 6.46 54.09
C GLY A 21 -12.01 5.40 54.15
N ASP A 22 -10.77 5.77 53.86
CA ASP A 22 -9.76 6.14 54.87
C ASP A 22 -8.43 6.49 54.17
N SER A 23 -7.78 7.52 54.67
CA SER A 23 -6.53 8.11 54.18
C SER A 23 -5.33 7.22 54.52
N GLY A 24 -4.57 6.83 53.49
CA GLY A 24 -3.28 6.16 53.65
C GLY A 24 -2.37 6.49 52.48
N GLU A 25 -1.63 7.59 52.62
CA GLU A 25 -0.56 8.01 51.73
C GLU A 25 0.53 6.93 51.69
N LYS A 26 0.70 6.25 50.54
CA LYS A 26 1.88 5.46 50.24
C LYS A 26 2.36 5.77 48.83
N HIS A 27 3.53 6.42 48.78
CA HIS A 27 4.41 6.42 47.63
C HIS A 27 4.57 4.99 47.08
N THR A 28 4.24 4.80 45.81
CA THR A 28 4.74 3.70 45.01
C THR A 28 5.27 4.24 43.69
N GLU A 29 6.50 3.84 43.43
CA GLU A 29 7.40 4.27 42.36
C GLU A 29 6.79 4.05 40.96
N ASP A 30 7.15 4.95 40.03
CA ASP A 30 6.90 4.81 38.60
C ASP A 30 7.57 3.54 38.04
N VAL A 31 6.81 2.45 37.94
CA VAL A 31 7.18 1.26 37.17
C VAL A 31 6.70 1.44 35.72
N PRO A 32 7.58 1.42 34.71
CA PRO A 32 7.18 1.57 33.31
C PRO A 32 6.53 0.26 32.83
N GLY A 33 5.20 0.20 32.79
CA GLY A 33 4.55 -0.98 32.21
C GLY A 33 3.04 -1.13 32.34
N THR A 34 2.34 -0.30 33.12
CA THR A 34 0.94 -0.59 33.43
C THR A 34 0.00 -0.02 32.36
N ARG A 35 -0.60 -0.92 31.57
CA ARG A 35 -1.65 -0.63 30.59
C ARG A 35 -2.90 -0.07 31.32
N PRO A 36 -3.65 0.88 30.71
CA PRO A 36 -4.89 1.37 31.32
C PRO A 36 -5.92 0.23 31.44
N ALA A 37 -6.46 0.07 32.65
CA ALA A 37 -7.47 -0.95 32.96
C ALA A 37 -8.74 -0.72 32.12
N GLY A 38 -9.08 -1.69 31.28
CA GLY A 38 -10.27 -1.66 30.41
C GLY A 38 -10.02 -1.93 28.93
N TYR A 39 -8.75 -1.96 28.48
CA TYR A 39 -8.40 -2.25 27.08
C TYR A 39 -8.56 -3.74 26.71
N ASP A 40 -8.38 -4.64 27.68
CA ASP A 40 -8.35 -6.09 27.43
C ASP A 40 -9.75 -6.71 27.19
N ASN A 41 -10.83 -6.03 27.58
CA ASN A 41 -12.20 -6.53 27.38
C ASN A 41 -12.79 -6.23 25.99
N ALA A 42 -12.09 -5.42 25.17
CA ALA A 42 -12.50 -5.07 23.80
C ALA A 42 -11.55 -5.60 22.71
N ASP A 43 -10.48 -6.31 23.10
CA ASP A 43 -9.49 -6.90 22.20
C ASP A 43 -9.90 -8.33 21.77
N VAL A 44 -9.71 -8.65 20.50
CA VAL A 44 -10.22 -9.87 19.83
C VAL A 44 -9.54 -11.15 20.31
N PHE A 45 -8.42 -11.05 21.03
CA PHE A 45 -7.62 -12.22 21.45
C PHE A 45 -7.71 -12.56 22.93
N GLY A 46 -8.43 -11.77 23.75
CA GLY A 46 -8.51 -12.00 25.19
C GLY A 46 -7.14 -12.07 25.88
N HIS A 47 -7.11 -12.60 27.10
CA HIS A 47 -5.86 -12.77 27.85
C HIS A 47 -5.03 -13.94 27.27
N GLU A 48 -3.93 -13.64 26.56
CA GLU A 48 -2.95 -14.62 26.05
C GLU A 48 -2.01 -15.18 27.14
N GLU A 49 -2.41 -15.15 28.41
CA GLU A 49 -1.66 -15.74 29.51
C GLU A 49 -1.90 -17.26 29.56
N GLY A 50 -1.20 -18.01 28.68
CA GLY A 50 -1.13 -19.47 28.77
C GLY A 50 -1.24 -20.31 27.48
N HIS A 51 -1.19 -19.72 26.28
CA HIS A 51 -1.28 -20.48 25.01
C HIS A 51 0.08 -20.62 24.28
N ASP A 52 0.32 -21.79 23.66
CA ASP A 52 1.59 -22.18 22.99
C ASP A 52 1.91 -21.39 21.71
N ILE A 53 0.92 -20.76 21.06
CA ILE A 53 1.13 -19.95 19.85
C ILE A 53 0.79 -18.50 20.19
N LYS A 54 1.83 -17.69 20.39
CA LYS A 54 1.71 -16.25 20.61
C LYS A 54 1.69 -15.53 19.27
N TYR A 55 0.54 -14.96 18.90
CA TYR A 55 0.40 -14.18 17.67
C TYR A 55 0.98 -12.75 17.80
N LYS A 56 1.14 -12.23 19.04
CA LYS A 56 1.68 -10.87 19.31
C LYS A 56 3.22 -10.79 19.31
N THR A 57 3.87 -11.12 18.19
CA THR A 57 5.36 -11.09 18.09
C THR A 57 5.93 -9.91 17.28
N LEU A 58 5.11 -9.18 16.54
CA LEU A 58 5.57 -8.12 15.63
C LEU A 58 5.76 -6.77 16.34
N SER A 59 6.98 -6.26 16.32
CA SER A 59 7.33 -4.94 16.84
C SER A 59 6.98 -3.85 15.82
N TRP A 60 6.49 -2.70 16.28
CA TRP A 60 6.14 -1.57 15.41
C TRP A 60 7.26 -1.11 14.46
N PRO A 61 8.56 -1.19 14.79
CA PRO A 61 9.63 -0.84 13.85
C PRO A 61 9.75 -1.84 12.71
N LEU A 62 9.62 -3.14 12.98
CA LEU A 62 9.69 -4.17 11.95
C LEU A 62 8.58 -3.96 10.93
N VAL A 63 7.35 -3.73 11.40
CA VAL A 63 6.18 -3.37 10.58
C VAL A 63 6.44 -2.15 9.70
N ALA A 64 6.96 -1.07 10.29
CA ALA A 64 7.29 0.14 9.55
C ALA A 64 8.33 -0.14 8.45
N ILE A 65 9.38 -0.90 8.77
CA ILE A 65 10.45 -1.27 7.82
C ILE A 65 9.90 -2.09 6.65
N LEU A 66 9.01 -3.07 6.91
CA LEU A 66 8.41 -3.88 5.85
C LEU A 66 7.55 -3.03 4.91
N MET A 67 6.76 -2.10 5.46
CA MET A 67 5.96 -1.19 4.64
C MET A 67 6.85 -0.23 3.84
N ILE A 68 7.96 0.23 4.43
CA ILE A 68 8.93 1.11 3.75
C ILE A 68 9.46 0.43 2.49
N ALA A 69 9.94 -0.81 2.59
CA ALA A 69 10.52 -1.50 1.44
C ALA A 69 9.54 -1.68 0.28
N GLU A 70 8.31 -2.06 0.60
CA GLU A 70 7.28 -2.27 -0.42
C GLU A 70 6.95 -0.98 -1.16
N ILE A 71 6.72 0.10 -0.40
CA ILE A 71 6.40 1.40 -0.96
C ILE A 71 7.59 1.87 -1.79
N VAL A 72 8.77 1.95 -1.18
CA VAL A 72 10.00 2.47 -1.80
C VAL A 72 10.32 1.79 -3.12
N SER A 73 10.14 0.48 -3.22
CA SER A 73 10.40 -0.28 -4.45
C SER A 73 9.63 0.25 -5.65
N ASN A 74 8.33 0.51 -5.52
CA ASN A 74 7.50 0.92 -6.65
C ASN A 74 7.78 2.36 -7.06
N GLY A 75 7.98 3.24 -6.09
CA GLY A 75 8.23 4.65 -6.38
C GLY A 75 9.60 4.91 -6.96
N MET A 76 10.66 4.29 -6.44
CA MET A 76 12.00 4.55 -6.95
C MET A 76 12.14 4.19 -8.45
N LEU A 77 11.42 3.18 -8.93
CA LEU A 77 11.52 2.73 -10.32
C LEU A 77 10.77 3.64 -11.30
N SER A 78 9.74 4.37 -10.87
CA SER A 78 8.87 5.16 -11.74
C SER A 78 9.08 6.68 -11.61
N LEU A 79 9.42 7.16 -10.40
CA LEU A 79 9.51 8.59 -10.11
C LEU A 79 10.55 9.35 -10.95
N PRO A 80 11.77 8.84 -11.20
CA PRO A 80 12.74 9.55 -12.05
C PRO A 80 12.22 9.86 -13.46
N SER A 81 11.47 8.94 -14.07
CA SER A 81 10.85 9.17 -15.38
C SER A 81 9.78 10.26 -15.36
N SER A 82 9.18 10.52 -14.20
CA SER A 82 8.19 11.59 -14.03
C SER A 82 8.89 12.96 -14.03
N LEU A 83 10.06 13.07 -13.39
CA LEU A 83 10.88 14.28 -13.45
C LEU A 83 11.35 14.59 -14.87
N ALA A 84 11.62 13.55 -15.67
CA ALA A 84 12.00 13.73 -17.06
C ALA A 84 10.92 14.35 -17.94
N VAL A 85 9.65 14.26 -17.55
CA VAL A 85 8.53 14.79 -18.33
C VAL A 85 8.17 16.23 -17.95
N VAL A 86 8.21 16.57 -16.67
CA VAL A 86 7.75 17.88 -16.17
C VAL A 86 8.91 18.80 -15.78
N GLY A 87 10.09 18.22 -15.56
CA GLY A 87 11.27 18.91 -15.05
C GLY A 87 11.48 18.71 -13.55
N ILE A 88 12.70 18.99 -13.09
CA ILE A 88 13.13 18.70 -11.72
C ILE A 88 12.34 19.48 -10.66
N VAL A 89 12.10 20.78 -10.86
CA VAL A 89 11.43 21.63 -9.88
C VAL A 89 9.96 21.25 -9.69
N PRO A 90 9.12 21.26 -10.74
CA PRO A 90 7.71 20.88 -10.59
C PRO A 90 7.56 19.41 -10.18
N GLY A 91 8.40 18.50 -10.68
CA GLY A 91 8.38 17.09 -10.29
C GLY A 91 8.65 16.88 -8.79
N LEU A 92 9.67 17.53 -8.23
CA LEU A 92 9.97 17.45 -6.80
C LEU A 92 8.88 18.09 -5.93
N ILE A 93 8.32 19.22 -6.36
CA ILE A 93 7.18 19.86 -5.67
C ILE A 93 5.99 18.90 -5.61
N ILE A 94 5.67 18.22 -6.71
CA ILE A 94 4.58 17.22 -6.78
C ILE A 94 4.85 16.04 -5.85
N ILE A 95 6.08 15.49 -5.84
CA ILE A 95 6.45 14.37 -4.96
C ILE A 95 6.30 14.76 -3.48
N VAL A 96 6.80 15.94 -3.09
CA VAL A 96 6.70 16.42 -1.71
C VAL A 96 5.25 16.70 -1.34
N PHE A 97 4.50 17.37 -2.22
CA PHE A 97 3.08 17.66 -2.00
C PHE A 97 2.26 16.38 -1.81
N LEU A 98 2.41 15.40 -2.71
CA LEU A 98 1.71 14.12 -2.60
C LEU A 98 2.17 13.31 -1.39
N GLY A 99 3.44 13.44 -0.98
CA GLY A 99 3.95 12.83 0.24
C GLY A 99 3.32 13.40 1.52
N VAL A 100 3.19 14.73 1.60
CA VAL A 100 2.51 15.42 2.71
C VAL A 100 1.01 15.08 2.70
N PHE A 101 0.40 15.10 1.51
CA PHE A 101 -1.02 14.79 1.35
C PHE A 101 -1.33 13.33 1.73
N ALA A 102 -0.48 12.38 1.31
CA ALA A 102 -0.56 10.99 1.75
C ALA A 102 -0.47 10.89 3.28
N THR A 103 0.47 11.62 3.92
CA THR A 103 0.57 11.68 5.40
C THR A 103 -0.74 12.12 6.05
N TYR A 104 -1.38 13.16 5.50
CA TYR A 104 -2.67 13.65 5.98
C TYR A 104 -3.77 12.60 5.86
N THR A 105 -3.85 11.91 4.71
CA THR A 105 -4.84 10.85 4.48
C THR A 105 -4.63 9.65 5.42
N SER A 106 -3.37 9.28 5.71
CA SER A 106 -3.03 8.25 6.70
C SER A 106 -3.48 8.63 8.11
N TRP A 107 -3.33 9.90 8.49
CA TRP A 107 -3.80 10.40 9.78
C TRP A 107 -5.32 10.30 9.92
N LEU A 108 -6.07 10.68 8.87
CA LEU A 108 -7.53 10.50 8.82
C LEU A 108 -7.92 9.03 8.97
N LEU A 109 -7.19 8.15 8.29
CA LEU A 109 -7.46 6.72 8.28
C LEU A 109 -7.30 6.08 9.66
N VAL A 110 -6.23 6.43 10.37
CA VAL A 110 -6.02 5.92 11.73
C VAL A 110 -7.07 6.47 12.69
N LYS A 111 -7.44 7.74 12.54
CA LYS A 111 -8.50 8.31 13.38
C LYS A 111 -9.83 7.59 13.18
N PHE A 112 -10.22 7.34 11.92
CA PHE A 112 -11.40 6.54 11.57
C PHE A 112 -11.32 5.13 12.19
N LYS A 113 -10.14 4.50 12.12
CA LYS A 113 -9.89 3.18 12.71
C LYS A 113 -10.00 3.15 14.24
N MET A 114 -9.55 4.20 14.92
CA MET A 114 -9.68 4.34 16.37
C MET A 114 -11.13 4.56 16.81
N ASN A 115 -11.93 5.23 15.96
CA ASN A 115 -13.36 5.43 16.19
C ASN A 115 -14.20 4.17 15.87
N HIS A 116 -13.75 3.36 14.91
CA HIS A 116 -14.40 2.12 14.46
C HIS A 116 -13.51 0.89 14.61
N PRO A 117 -13.35 0.33 15.84
CA PRO A 117 -12.57 -0.87 16.10
C PRO A 117 -13.04 -2.09 15.28
N GLU A 118 -14.32 -2.16 14.91
CA GLU A 118 -14.92 -3.25 14.14
C GLU A 118 -14.46 -3.36 12.66
N VAL A 119 -13.77 -2.35 12.11
CA VAL A 119 -13.32 -2.35 10.71
C VAL A 119 -12.03 -3.15 10.53
N HIS A 120 -12.07 -4.31 9.86
CA HIS A 120 -10.89 -5.18 9.70
C HIS A 120 -10.30 -5.16 8.29
N ASN A 121 -11.06 -4.68 7.32
CA ASN A 121 -10.64 -4.57 5.92
C ASN A 121 -11.31 -3.35 5.28
N MET A 122 -10.79 -2.91 4.14
CA MET A 122 -11.35 -1.79 3.37
C MET A 122 -12.83 -2.00 3.00
N GLY A 123 -13.26 -3.24 2.79
CA GLY A 123 -14.67 -3.57 2.58
C GLY A 123 -15.54 -3.31 3.80
N ASP A 124 -15.07 -3.63 5.01
CA ASP A 124 -15.81 -3.31 6.25
C ASP A 124 -15.89 -1.78 6.43
N ALA A 125 -14.85 -1.03 6.05
CA ALA A 125 -14.89 0.43 6.03
C ALA A 125 -15.93 0.95 5.01
N GLY A 126 -16.00 0.32 3.84
CA GLY A 126 -17.03 0.58 2.82
C GLY A 126 -18.44 0.25 3.28
N TYR A 127 -18.60 -0.73 4.17
CA TYR A 127 -19.88 -1.07 4.78
C TYR A 127 -20.41 0.07 5.65
N ILE A 128 -19.52 0.72 6.41
CA ILE A 128 -19.90 1.86 7.26
C ILE A 128 -20.27 3.06 6.40
N LEU A 129 -19.50 3.35 5.35
CA LEU A 129 -19.74 4.52 4.49
C LEU A 129 -20.97 4.40 3.59
N PHE A 130 -21.14 3.27 2.90
CA PHE A 130 -22.14 3.10 1.83
C PHE A 130 -22.96 1.82 1.96
N GLY A 131 -22.95 1.18 3.13
CA GLY A 131 -23.71 -0.05 3.37
C GLY A 131 -23.20 -1.25 2.56
N PRO A 132 -24.08 -2.23 2.28
CA PRO A 132 -23.70 -3.48 1.63
C PRO A 132 -23.00 -3.32 0.27
N VAL A 133 -23.41 -2.31 -0.52
CA VAL A 133 -22.82 -2.05 -1.84
C VAL A 133 -21.40 -1.54 -1.73
N GLY A 134 -21.14 -0.57 -0.83
CA GLY A 134 -19.79 -0.07 -0.57
C GLY A 134 -18.83 -1.16 -0.12
N ARG A 135 -19.33 -2.13 0.67
CA ARG A 135 -18.55 -3.27 1.11
C ARG A 135 -18.05 -4.13 -0.04
N GLU A 136 -18.89 -4.40 -1.03
CA GLU A 136 -18.48 -5.20 -2.19
C GLU A 136 -17.53 -4.42 -3.09
N VAL A 137 -17.83 -3.16 -3.39
CA VAL A 137 -17.01 -2.33 -4.28
C VAL A 137 -15.60 -2.14 -3.74
N LEU A 138 -15.45 -1.77 -2.46
CA LEU A 138 -14.13 -1.52 -1.88
C LEU A 138 -13.34 -2.80 -1.62
N ALA A 139 -14.01 -3.90 -1.24
CA ALA A 139 -13.34 -5.20 -1.11
C ALA A 139 -12.84 -5.71 -2.47
N PHE A 140 -13.67 -5.63 -3.51
CA PHE A 140 -13.31 -6.03 -4.86
C PHE A 140 -12.19 -5.15 -5.43
N GLY A 141 -12.27 -3.83 -5.24
CA GLY A 141 -11.21 -2.90 -5.65
C GLY A 141 -9.87 -3.18 -4.96
N THR A 142 -9.88 -3.57 -3.68
CA THR A 142 -8.65 -3.95 -2.96
C THR A 142 -7.99 -5.20 -3.56
N VAL A 143 -8.81 -6.20 -3.92
CA VAL A 143 -8.31 -7.44 -4.55
C VAL A 143 -7.73 -7.13 -5.94
N ILE A 144 -8.43 -6.35 -6.76
CA ILE A 144 -7.94 -5.99 -8.09
C ILE A 144 -6.64 -5.18 -7.97
N PHE A 145 -6.59 -4.17 -7.11
CA PHE A 145 -5.38 -3.38 -6.92
C PHE A 145 -4.18 -4.25 -6.49
N ALA A 146 -4.39 -5.21 -5.60
CA ALA A 146 -3.35 -6.16 -5.22
C ALA A 146 -2.88 -7.03 -6.41
N VAL A 147 -3.78 -7.42 -7.31
CA VAL A 147 -3.43 -8.15 -8.55
C VAL A 147 -2.60 -7.26 -9.50
N PHE A 148 -2.96 -5.98 -9.67
CA PHE A 148 -2.15 -5.02 -10.42
C PHE A 148 -0.76 -4.82 -9.80
N ALA A 149 -0.69 -4.74 -8.46
CA ALA A 149 0.58 -4.61 -7.75
C ALA A 149 1.45 -5.87 -7.91
N THR A 150 0.86 -7.07 -7.84
CA THR A 150 1.56 -8.32 -8.19
C THR A 150 2.05 -8.28 -9.64
N GLY A 151 1.21 -7.87 -10.59
CA GLY A 151 1.61 -7.73 -12.00
C GLY A 151 2.77 -6.76 -12.19
N GLY A 152 2.77 -5.62 -11.48
CA GLY A 152 3.86 -4.64 -11.49
C GLY A 152 5.18 -5.23 -11.01
N GLN A 153 5.16 -6.02 -9.93
CA GLN A 153 6.36 -6.70 -9.42
C GLN A 153 6.84 -7.83 -10.35
N LEU A 154 5.92 -8.58 -10.97
CA LEU A 154 6.26 -9.59 -11.98
C LEU A 154 6.90 -8.94 -13.22
N LEU A 155 6.38 -7.80 -13.66
CA LEU A 155 6.94 -7.03 -14.78
C LEU A 155 8.31 -6.43 -14.43
N ALA A 156 8.49 -5.90 -13.21
CA ALA A 156 9.80 -5.45 -12.75
C ALA A 156 10.82 -6.60 -12.71
N GLY A 157 10.40 -7.79 -12.24
CA GLY A 157 11.21 -9.01 -12.27
C GLY A 157 11.54 -9.50 -13.68
N GLN A 158 10.59 -9.43 -14.62
CA GLN A 158 10.82 -9.72 -16.03
C GLN A 158 11.90 -8.81 -16.61
N ILE A 159 11.80 -7.50 -16.40
CA ILE A 159 12.76 -6.50 -16.90
C ILE A 159 14.14 -6.73 -16.27
N ALA A 160 14.19 -7.09 -14.99
CA ALA A 160 15.42 -7.48 -14.31
C ALA A 160 16.08 -8.70 -14.96
N LEU A 161 15.33 -9.80 -15.14
CA LEU A 161 15.86 -11.03 -15.75
C LEU A 161 16.28 -10.84 -17.21
N ALA A 162 15.52 -10.07 -17.99
CA ALA A 162 15.88 -9.71 -19.36
C ALA A 162 17.18 -8.91 -19.41
N SER A 163 17.35 -7.94 -18.50
CA SER A 163 18.58 -7.13 -18.39
C SER A 163 19.79 -7.97 -17.97
N LEU A 164 19.61 -8.96 -17.07
CA LEU A 164 20.69 -9.84 -16.63
C LEU A 164 21.13 -10.82 -17.72
N SER A 165 20.19 -11.26 -18.55
CA SER A 165 20.40 -12.31 -19.55
C SER A 165 20.73 -11.77 -20.96
N ASP A 166 20.89 -10.45 -21.12
CA ASP A 166 21.09 -9.77 -22.40
C ASP A 166 19.96 -10.06 -23.42
N GLY A 167 18.72 -10.19 -22.94
CA GLY A 167 17.54 -10.33 -23.80
C GLY A 167 17.47 -11.62 -24.64
N LYS A 168 18.17 -12.68 -24.24
CA LYS A 168 18.26 -13.94 -25.01
C LYS A 168 16.96 -14.72 -25.13
N LEU A 169 16.00 -14.50 -24.24
CA LEU A 169 14.68 -15.16 -24.26
C LEU A 169 13.57 -14.15 -24.50
N CYS A 170 12.42 -14.67 -24.91
CA CYS A 170 11.19 -13.91 -25.04
C CYS A 170 10.76 -13.31 -23.68
N LEU A 171 10.30 -12.06 -23.69
CA LEU A 171 9.88 -11.35 -22.48
C LEU A 171 8.82 -12.13 -21.69
N MET A 172 7.86 -12.74 -22.38
CA MET A 172 6.84 -13.60 -21.78
C MET A 172 7.43 -14.77 -20.98
N LEU A 173 8.52 -15.38 -21.48
CA LEU A 173 9.17 -16.48 -20.78
C LEU A 173 9.87 -15.99 -19.51
N TYR A 174 10.49 -14.81 -19.54
CA TYR A 174 11.07 -14.20 -18.34
C TYR A 174 9.99 -13.92 -17.27
N THR A 175 8.81 -13.43 -17.65
CA THR A 175 7.68 -13.27 -16.73
C THR A 175 7.27 -14.60 -16.12
N GLY A 176 7.23 -15.66 -16.91
CA GLY A 176 6.84 -17.01 -16.46
C GLY A 176 7.86 -17.61 -15.49
N ILE A 177 9.16 -17.48 -15.81
CA ILE A 177 10.26 -17.91 -14.95
C ILE A 177 10.22 -17.17 -13.61
N PHE A 178 9.89 -15.89 -13.61
CA PHE A 178 9.77 -15.10 -12.38
C PHE A 178 8.49 -15.40 -11.60
N ALA A 179 7.38 -15.67 -12.28
CA ALA A 179 6.09 -15.97 -11.67
C ALA A 179 6.08 -17.29 -10.88
N ILE A 180 6.92 -18.27 -11.24
CA ILE A 180 6.99 -19.57 -10.55
C ILE A 180 7.55 -19.42 -9.11
N PRO A 181 8.74 -18.82 -8.89
CA PRO A 181 9.21 -18.51 -7.54
C PRO A 181 8.27 -17.61 -6.75
N THR A 182 7.68 -16.58 -7.38
CA THR A 182 6.69 -15.71 -6.71
C THR A 182 5.47 -16.51 -6.23
N LEU A 183 4.98 -17.47 -7.03
CA LEU A 183 3.93 -18.39 -6.65
C LEU A 183 4.35 -19.22 -5.43
N ILE A 184 5.54 -19.83 -5.47
CA ILE A 184 6.08 -20.68 -4.39
C ILE A 184 6.19 -19.88 -3.08
N CYS A 185 6.74 -18.67 -3.13
CA CYS A 185 6.86 -17.79 -1.96
C CYS A 185 5.50 -17.33 -1.40
N SER A 186 4.44 -17.36 -2.21
CA SER A 186 3.08 -16.99 -1.80
C SER A 186 2.33 -18.11 -1.07
N PHE A 187 2.76 -19.37 -1.20
CA PHE A 187 2.03 -20.53 -0.67
C PHE A 187 1.86 -20.61 0.86
N PRO A 188 2.83 -20.18 1.70
CA PRO A 188 2.67 -20.30 3.15
C PRO A 188 1.45 -19.53 3.62
N ARG A 189 0.53 -20.23 4.30
CA ARG A 189 -0.73 -19.66 4.85
C ARG A 189 -0.51 -18.75 6.04
N THR A 190 0.57 -19.01 6.78
CA THR A 190 0.95 -18.27 7.97
C THR A 190 1.93 -17.17 7.61
N LEU A 191 1.67 -15.97 8.13
CA LEU A 191 2.46 -14.78 7.83
C LEU A 191 3.81 -14.77 8.57
N ASP A 192 3.96 -15.53 9.66
CA ASP A 192 5.20 -15.58 10.44
C ASP A 192 6.40 -15.99 9.58
N GLY A 193 6.21 -16.94 8.66
CA GLY A 193 7.24 -17.35 7.71
C GLY A 193 7.58 -16.26 6.68
N LEU A 194 6.58 -15.50 6.20
CA LEU A 194 6.80 -14.43 5.22
C LEU A 194 7.41 -13.16 5.84
N SER A 195 7.13 -12.88 7.12
CA SER A 195 7.66 -11.71 7.81
C SER A 195 9.19 -11.74 7.90
N TRP A 196 9.79 -12.92 8.13
CA TRP A 196 11.25 -13.07 8.17
C TRP A 196 11.88 -12.95 6.77
N LEU A 197 11.20 -13.47 5.73
CA LEU A 197 11.60 -13.30 4.32
C LEU A 197 11.55 -11.85 3.85
N SER A 198 10.78 -11.00 4.53
CA SER A 198 10.64 -9.59 4.17
C SER A 198 11.85 -8.74 4.63
N VAL A 199 12.67 -9.20 5.59
CA VAL A 199 13.87 -8.46 6.02
C VAL A 199 14.95 -8.42 4.93
N PRO A 200 15.34 -9.55 4.30
CA PRO A 200 16.21 -9.54 3.13
C PRO A 200 15.68 -8.70 1.97
N SER A 201 14.36 -8.74 1.72
CA SER A 201 13.68 -7.92 0.71
C SER A 201 13.98 -6.42 0.88
N VAL A 202 13.80 -5.91 2.10
CA VAL A 202 14.05 -4.51 2.45
C VAL A 202 15.50 -4.12 2.20
N LEU A 203 16.44 -4.90 2.72
CA LEU A 203 17.87 -4.61 2.57
C LEU A 203 18.26 -4.61 1.09
N SER A 204 17.70 -5.56 0.34
CA SER A 204 17.97 -5.69 -1.09
C SER A 204 17.53 -4.45 -1.88
N ILE A 205 16.31 -3.92 -1.65
CA ILE A 205 15.84 -2.76 -2.41
C ILE A 205 16.57 -1.47 -2.03
N LEU A 206 16.90 -1.28 -0.75
CA LEU A 206 17.66 -0.11 -0.30
C LEU A 206 19.08 -0.11 -0.86
N ILE A 207 19.76 -1.26 -0.82
CA ILE A 207 21.10 -1.40 -1.40
C ILE A 207 21.04 -1.22 -2.92
N ALA A 208 20.05 -1.81 -3.61
CA ALA A 208 19.86 -1.62 -5.04
C ALA A 208 19.65 -0.14 -5.41
N GLY A 209 18.91 0.61 -4.59
CA GLY A 209 18.72 2.05 -4.78
C GLY A 209 20.00 2.86 -4.62
N ILE A 210 20.81 2.55 -3.60
CA ILE A 210 22.12 3.20 -3.42
C ILE A 210 23.05 2.88 -4.60
N VAL A 211 23.12 1.61 -5.00
CA VAL A 211 23.91 1.17 -6.16
C VAL A 211 23.43 1.86 -7.45
N GLY A 212 22.13 2.02 -7.64
CA GLY A 212 21.57 2.76 -8.76
C GLY A 212 21.98 4.23 -8.79
N MET A 213 21.94 4.92 -7.63
CA MET A 213 22.40 6.30 -7.52
C MET A 213 23.91 6.45 -7.81
N VAL A 214 24.73 5.52 -7.29
CA VAL A 214 26.17 5.51 -7.56
C VAL A 214 26.46 5.24 -9.04
N GLY A 215 25.74 4.28 -9.65
CA GLY A 215 25.86 3.96 -11.06
C GLY A 215 25.53 5.15 -11.96
N ALA A 216 24.45 5.87 -11.65
CA ALA A 216 24.08 7.10 -12.35
C ALA A 216 25.16 8.18 -12.20
N GLY A 217 25.70 8.36 -10.99
CA GLY A 217 26.74 9.36 -10.72
C GLY A 217 28.08 9.10 -11.40
N GLN A 218 28.47 7.82 -11.55
CA GLN A 218 29.75 7.44 -12.18
C GLN A 218 29.71 7.55 -13.70
N TYR A 219 28.55 7.30 -14.32
CA TYR A 219 28.37 7.32 -15.78
C TYR A 219 27.25 8.30 -16.16
N PRO A 220 27.46 9.62 -16.00
CA PRO A 220 26.48 10.60 -16.45
C PRO A 220 26.36 10.58 -17.97
N VAL A 221 25.14 10.73 -18.48
CA VAL A 221 24.88 10.82 -19.93
C VAL A 221 25.46 12.13 -20.47
N GLN A 222 26.29 12.07 -21.51
CA GLN A 222 27.07 13.22 -21.99
C GLN A 222 26.20 14.33 -22.63
N ASP A 223 25.10 13.97 -23.28
CA ASP A 223 24.12 14.92 -23.89
C ASP A 223 22.91 15.17 -22.99
N ARG A 224 23.08 15.12 -21.67
CA ARG A 224 21.96 15.32 -20.74
C ARG A 224 21.46 16.77 -20.80
N THR A 225 20.18 16.93 -21.13
CA THR A 225 19.43 18.13 -20.80
C THR A 225 18.84 17.95 -19.41
N VAL A 226 19.09 18.91 -18.52
CA VAL A 226 18.42 18.97 -17.21
C VAL A 226 17.50 20.16 -17.26
N SER A 227 16.22 19.89 -17.54
CA SER A 227 15.20 20.92 -17.64
C SER A 227 14.74 21.33 -16.24
N ILE A 228 14.81 22.63 -15.94
CA ILE A 228 14.30 23.20 -14.67
C ILE A 228 12.78 23.05 -14.62
N ALA A 229 12.12 23.39 -15.72
CA ALA A 229 10.72 23.15 -16.00
C ALA A 229 10.57 22.92 -17.49
N GLU A 230 9.90 21.84 -17.88
CA GLU A 230 9.67 21.51 -19.27
C GLU A 230 8.19 21.70 -19.61
N GLY A 231 7.92 22.40 -20.73
CA GLY A 231 6.57 22.59 -21.23
C GLY A 231 6.04 21.27 -21.78
N SER A 232 5.46 20.44 -20.91
CA SER A 232 4.82 19.20 -21.30
C SER A 232 3.37 19.44 -21.74
N SER A 233 2.91 18.64 -22.71
CA SER A 233 1.49 18.56 -23.01
C SER A 233 0.71 18.19 -21.75
N PHE A 234 -0.55 18.63 -21.64
CA PHE A 234 -1.42 18.26 -20.50
C PHE A 234 -1.40 16.76 -20.21
N TYR A 235 -1.31 15.97 -21.27
CA TYR A 235 -1.29 14.53 -21.23
C TYR A 235 -0.02 13.94 -20.62
N THR A 236 1.15 14.32 -21.14
CA THR A 236 2.44 13.84 -20.60
C THR A 236 2.65 14.34 -19.17
N ALA A 237 2.24 15.58 -18.88
CA ALA A 237 2.23 16.14 -17.54
C ALA A 237 1.37 15.31 -16.56
N PHE A 238 0.26 14.75 -17.02
CA PHE A 238 -0.62 13.96 -16.16
C PHE A 238 -0.06 12.58 -15.82
N ILE A 239 0.66 11.92 -16.75
CA ILE A 239 1.37 10.65 -16.47
C ILE A 239 2.40 10.86 -15.36
N SER A 240 3.09 11.99 -15.40
CA SER A 240 4.03 12.39 -14.35
C SER A 240 3.37 12.63 -12.99
N ILE A 241 2.05 12.84 -12.93
CA ILE A 241 1.30 12.95 -11.67
C ILE A 241 0.84 11.57 -11.21
N THR A 242 0.36 10.71 -12.12
CA THR A 242 -0.17 9.38 -11.78
C THR A 242 0.90 8.43 -11.22
N ASN A 243 2.15 8.55 -11.66
CA ASN A 243 3.26 7.74 -11.17
C ASN A 243 3.57 7.99 -9.67
N PRO A 244 3.78 9.24 -9.22
CA PRO A 244 3.84 9.57 -7.81
C PRO A 244 2.60 9.16 -7.01
N VAL A 245 1.39 9.34 -7.57
CA VAL A 245 0.12 8.91 -6.94
C VAL A 245 0.15 7.41 -6.62
N PHE A 246 0.59 6.55 -7.54
CA PHE A 246 0.77 5.12 -7.27
C PHE A 246 1.86 4.85 -6.24
N SER A 247 2.99 5.56 -6.35
CA SER A 247 4.15 5.40 -5.49
C SER A 247 3.84 5.61 -4.01
N PHE A 248 2.89 6.49 -3.71
CA PHE A 248 2.38 6.73 -2.36
C PHE A 248 1.12 5.92 -2.00
N ALA A 249 0.51 5.23 -2.98
CA ALA A 249 -0.71 4.44 -2.78
C ALA A 249 -0.54 3.21 -1.90
N GLY A 250 0.65 2.61 -1.95
CA GLY A 250 0.97 1.41 -1.19
C GLY A 250 0.74 1.58 0.32
N HIS A 251 0.91 2.81 0.84
CA HIS A 251 0.66 3.12 2.25
C HIS A 251 -0.80 2.87 2.64
N PHE A 252 -1.73 3.44 1.89
CA PHE A 252 -3.15 3.37 2.22
C PHE A 252 -3.68 1.95 2.08
N MET A 253 -3.28 1.24 1.01
CA MET A 253 -3.67 -0.16 0.83
C MET A 253 -3.11 -1.06 1.93
N LEU A 254 -1.84 -0.89 2.31
CA LEU A 254 -1.26 -1.68 3.39
C LEU A 254 -1.98 -1.40 4.72
N MET A 255 -2.24 -0.12 5.02
CA MET A 255 -2.89 0.34 6.26
C MET A 255 -4.37 -0.10 6.40
N MET A 256 -5.11 -0.22 5.29
CA MET A 256 -6.52 -0.70 5.28
C MET A 256 -6.68 -2.18 4.90
N SER A 257 -5.63 -2.83 4.45
CA SER A 257 -5.65 -4.28 4.27
C SER A 257 -5.75 -4.97 5.63
N ARG A 258 -6.40 -6.13 5.64
CA ARG A 258 -6.37 -7.05 6.79
C ARG A 258 -4.94 -7.36 7.27
N ARG A 259 -3.92 -7.09 6.44
CA ARG A 259 -2.50 -7.17 6.74
C ARG A 259 -2.03 -6.17 7.80
N PHE A 260 -2.33 -4.86 7.69
CA PHE A 260 -2.05 -3.91 8.77
C PHE A 260 -3.00 -4.11 9.93
N PHE A 261 -4.26 -4.50 9.70
CA PHE A 261 -5.15 -4.79 10.82
C PHE A 261 -4.64 -5.98 11.65
N VAL A 262 -4.20 -7.08 11.02
CA VAL A 262 -3.56 -8.22 11.69
C VAL A 262 -2.23 -7.80 12.31
N MET A 263 -1.37 -7.09 11.58
CA MET A 263 -0.06 -6.66 12.06
C MET A 263 -0.14 -5.59 13.16
N VAL A 264 -1.16 -4.73 13.19
CA VAL A 264 -1.48 -3.76 14.25
C VAL A 264 -2.22 -4.42 15.41
N SER A 265 -3.04 -5.43 15.16
CA SER A 265 -3.62 -6.27 16.22
C SER A 265 -2.59 -7.22 16.85
N GLU A 266 -1.52 -7.55 16.11
CA GLU A 266 -0.34 -8.29 16.57
C GLU A 266 0.74 -7.34 17.13
N MET A 267 0.64 -6.04 16.87
CA MET A 267 1.48 -5.04 17.52
C MET A 267 1.12 -4.98 19.00
N LYS A 268 2.15 -5.11 19.85
CA LYS A 268 2.01 -4.99 21.31
C LYS A 268 1.23 -3.74 21.76
N GLN A 269 1.23 -2.67 20.95
CA GLN A 269 0.54 -1.42 21.23
C GLN A 269 0.04 -0.76 19.92
N PRO A 270 -1.27 -0.86 19.60
CA PRO A 270 -1.83 -0.32 18.35
C PRO A 270 -1.77 1.21 18.28
N GLN A 271 -1.73 1.90 19.43
CA GLN A 271 -1.54 3.34 19.55
C GLN A 271 -0.22 3.87 18.92
N HIS A 272 0.77 3.00 18.68
CA HIS A 272 2.02 3.37 17.99
C HIS A 272 1.94 3.26 16.47
N ALA A 273 0.82 2.81 15.91
CA ALA A 273 0.58 2.76 14.47
C ALA A 273 0.79 4.12 13.78
N MET A 274 0.42 5.22 14.43
CA MET A 274 0.68 6.57 13.92
C MET A 274 2.17 6.89 13.79
N ARG A 275 2.98 6.46 14.78
CA ARG A 275 4.44 6.68 14.74
C ARG A 275 5.06 5.91 13.57
N ALA A 276 4.64 4.66 13.36
CA ALA A 276 5.06 3.87 12.22
C ALA A 276 4.66 4.53 10.89
N ALA A 277 3.44 5.07 10.77
CA ALA A 277 2.98 5.76 9.58
C ALA A 277 3.77 7.04 9.27
N TYR A 278 4.07 7.87 10.27
CA TYR A 278 4.90 9.06 10.09
C TYR A 278 6.34 8.72 9.71
N THR A 279 6.95 7.72 10.37
CA THR A 279 8.31 7.27 10.03
C THR A 279 8.37 6.72 8.61
N LEU A 280 7.41 5.89 8.22
CA LEU A 280 7.27 5.35 6.88
C LEU A 280 7.19 6.47 5.84
N GLN A 281 6.25 7.39 6.03
CA GLN A 281 5.96 8.42 5.03
C GLN A 281 7.08 9.46 4.93
N GLY A 282 7.68 9.84 6.06
CA GLY A 282 8.83 10.73 6.10
C GLY A 282 10.06 10.10 5.42
N PHE A 283 10.35 8.84 5.72
CA PHE A 283 11.46 8.13 5.07
C PHE A 283 11.23 7.94 3.58
N ALA A 284 10.05 7.45 3.18
CA ALA A 284 9.73 7.20 1.77
C ALA A 284 9.78 8.49 0.95
N THR A 285 9.18 9.57 1.43
CA THR A 285 9.20 10.88 0.74
C THR A 285 10.62 11.41 0.59
N THR A 286 11.43 11.33 1.66
CA THR A 286 12.83 11.78 1.63
C THR A 286 13.65 10.95 0.64
N PHE A 287 13.53 9.62 0.70
CA PHE A 287 14.25 8.72 -0.18
C PHE A 287 13.85 8.93 -1.65
N TYR A 288 12.56 9.11 -1.93
CA TYR A 288 12.06 9.41 -3.27
C TYR A 288 12.58 10.72 -3.84
N VAL A 289 12.57 11.79 -3.05
CA VAL A 289 13.10 13.08 -3.47
C VAL A 289 14.59 12.96 -3.80
N VAL A 290 15.37 12.33 -2.91
CA VAL A 290 16.82 12.15 -3.11
C VAL A 290 17.09 11.27 -4.33
N PHE A 291 16.47 10.09 -4.39
CA PHE A 291 16.69 9.14 -5.48
C PHE A 291 16.27 9.73 -6.83
N ALA A 292 15.09 10.33 -6.92
CA ALA A 292 14.60 10.91 -8.16
C ALA A 292 15.45 12.11 -8.61
N ALA A 293 15.83 13.01 -7.69
CA ALA A 293 16.68 14.15 -8.02
C ALA A 293 18.07 13.70 -8.50
N VAL A 294 18.70 12.73 -7.80
CA VAL A 294 20.02 12.22 -8.15
C VAL A 294 19.99 11.54 -9.52
N VAL A 295 19.09 10.58 -9.72
CA VAL A 295 19.00 9.85 -10.99
C VAL A 295 18.68 10.81 -12.15
N TYR A 296 17.73 11.73 -11.97
CA TYR A 296 17.40 12.70 -13.02
C TYR A 296 18.55 13.68 -13.30
N ALA A 297 19.27 14.16 -12.28
CA ALA A 297 20.41 15.06 -12.48
C ALA A 297 21.55 14.39 -13.26
N TYR A 298 21.74 13.08 -13.09
CA TYR A 298 22.82 12.36 -13.77
C TYR A 298 22.44 11.80 -15.15
N ILE A 299 21.19 11.38 -15.35
CA ILE A 299 20.73 10.75 -16.61
C ILE A 299 20.03 11.76 -17.53
N GLY A 300 19.27 12.72 -17.00
CA GLY A 300 18.55 13.73 -17.77
C GLY A 300 17.19 13.27 -18.31
N ASN A 301 16.78 13.81 -19.47
CA ASN A 301 15.43 13.68 -20.01
C ASN A 301 15.06 12.28 -20.55
N ASN A 302 16.02 11.39 -20.74
CA ASN A 302 15.80 10.06 -21.33
C ASN A 302 15.74 8.94 -20.29
N VAL A 303 15.34 9.26 -19.05
CA VAL A 303 15.20 8.23 -18.00
C VAL A 303 14.02 7.32 -18.32
N ALA A 304 14.33 6.07 -18.66
CA ALA A 304 13.38 4.99 -18.81
C ALA A 304 12.78 4.58 -17.46
N SER A 305 11.59 3.96 -17.51
CA SER A 305 10.96 3.34 -16.35
C SER A 305 10.81 1.84 -16.60
N PRO A 306 11.35 0.97 -15.73
CA PRO A 306 12.03 1.22 -14.46
C PRO A 306 13.36 2.00 -14.55
N ALA A 307 13.64 2.90 -13.60
CA ALA A 307 14.82 3.77 -13.60
C ALA A 307 16.17 3.04 -13.75
N PHE A 308 16.28 1.82 -13.23
CA PHE A 308 17.50 1.01 -13.37
C PHE A 308 17.83 0.63 -14.81
N SER A 309 16.85 0.62 -15.72
CA SER A 309 17.08 0.35 -17.14
C SER A 309 17.84 1.47 -17.87
N SER A 310 17.96 2.65 -17.26
CA SER A 310 18.71 3.78 -17.82
C SER A 310 20.19 3.80 -17.41
N LEU A 311 20.61 2.86 -16.56
CA LEU A 311 21.98 2.77 -16.08
C LEU A 311 22.86 2.05 -17.11
N GLU A 312 24.16 2.34 -17.07
CA GLU A 312 25.17 1.58 -17.81
C GLU A 312 25.09 0.08 -17.50
N THR A 313 25.30 -0.79 -18.50
CA THR A 313 24.99 -2.23 -18.45
C THR A 313 25.54 -2.94 -17.21
N LYS A 314 26.75 -2.59 -16.75
CA LYS A 314 27.34 -3.19 -15.53
C LYS A 314 26.57 -2.83 -14.27
N TRP A 315 26.20 -1.55 -14.11
CA TRP A 315 25.46 -1.05 -12.95
C TRP A 315 23.99 -1.43 -13.01
N GLN A 316 23.40 -1.47 -14.21
CA GLN A 316 22.06 -1.99 -14.45
C GLN A 316 21.95 -3.45 -13.96
N LYS A 317 22.86 -4.33 -14.40
CA LYS A 317 22.87 -5.74 -13.98
C LYS A 317 23.07 -5.89 -12.47
N ALA A 318 23.94 -5.08 -11.86
CA ALA A 318 24.13 -5.09 -10.41
C ALA A 318 22.87 -4.64 -9.65
N ALA A 319 22.28 -3.50 -10.03
CA ALA A 319 21.10 -2.96 -9.36
C ALA A 319 19.89 -3.90 -9.48
N PHE A 320 19.61 -4.42 -10.69
CA PHE A 320 18.54 -5.38 -10.89
C PHE A 320 18.80 -6.72 -10.18
N GLY A 321 20.03 -7.22 -10.20
CA GLY A 321 20.40 -8.45 -9.49
C GLY A 321 20.16 -8.35 -7.99
N ILE A 322 20.51 -7.21 -7.39
CA ILE A 322 20.27 -6.94 -5.98
C ILE A 322 18.76 -6.70 -5.70
N ALA A 323 17.98 -6.16 -6.64
CA ALA A 323 16.56 -5.90 -6.45
C ALA A 323 15.63 -7.13 -6.59
N ILE A 324 16.10 -8.22 -7.22
CA ILE A 324 15.30 -9.44 -7.44
C ILE A 324 14.63 -10.00 -6.17
N PRO A 325 15.33 -10.15 -5.03
CA PRO A 325 14.70 -10.64 -3.80
C PRO A 325 13.51 -9.77 -3.40
N ASN A 326 13.60 -8.45 -3.59
CA ASN A 326 12.49 -7.57 -3.28
C ASN A 326 11.29 -7.80 -4.20
N PHE A 327 11.49 -7.83 -5.51
CA PHE A 327 10.40 -8.06 -6.47
C PHE A 327 9.69 -9.40 -6.24
N LEU A 328 10.44 -10.45 -5.90
CA LEU A 328 9.89 -11.76 -5.57
C LEU A 328 9.01 -11.71 -4.32
N ILE A 329 9.55 -11.17 -3.23
CA ILE A 329 8.84 -11.12 -1.95
C ILE A 329 7.66 -10.17 -2.07
N ALA A 330 7.84 -8.93 -2.53
CA ALA A 330 6.78 -7.94 -2.75
C ALA A 330 5.61 -8.51 -3.58
N GLY A 331 5.90 -9.10 -4.74
CA GLY A 331 4.89 -9.72 -5.60
C GLY A 331 4.13 -10.84 -4.87
N SER A 332 4.85 -11.66 -4.10
CA SER A 332 4.25 -12.75 -3.32
C SER A 332 3.38 -12.23 -2.17
N LEU A 333 3.77 -11.12 -1.53
CA LEU A 333 3.00 -10.52 -0.44
C LEU A 333 1.66 -10.00 -0.96
N TYR A 334 1.62 -9.38 -2.14
CA TYR A 334 0.38 -8.91 -2.76
C TYR A 334 -0.54 -10.06 -3.17
N ALA A 335 -0.01 -11.09 -3.84
CA ALA A 335 -0.78 -12.25 -4.27
C ALA A 335 -1.35 -13.02 -3.07
N HIS A 336 -0.55 -13.17 -2.02
CA HIS A 336 -0.98 -13.74 -0.74
C HIS A 336 -2.07 -12.89 -0.06
N THR A 337 -1.91 -11.56 0.00
CA THR A 337 -2.93 -10.66 0.59
C THR A 337 -4.27 -10.79 -0.15
N ALA A 338 -4.26 -10.74 -1.48
CA ALA A 338 -5.45 -10.87 -2.30
C ALA A 338 -6.16 -12.21 -2.05
N SER A 339 -5.38 -13.30 -2.05
CA SER A 339 -5.89 -14.65 -1.78
C SER A 339 -6.47 -14.79 -0.37
N LYS A 340 -5.83 -14.18 0.64
CA LYS A 340 -6.30 -14.20 2.03
C LYS A 340 -7.60 -13.43 2.22
N LEU A 341 -7.78 -12.29 1.54
CA LEU A 341 -9.03 -11.53 1.59
C LEU A 341 -10.21 -12.35 1.06
N LEU A 342 -10.02 -13.05 -0.06
CA LEU A 342 -11.04 -13.93 -0.64
C LEU A 342 -11.27 -15.19 0.20
N PHE A 343 -10.20 -15.86 0.64
CA PHE A 343 -10.28 -17.09 1.44
C PHE A 343 -11.10 -16.89 2.72
N VAL A 344 -10.89 -15.77 3.40
CA VAL A 344 -11.61 -15.45 4.64
C VAL A 344 -13.04 -15.03 4.38
N ARG A 345 -13.33 -14.43 3.22
CA ARG A 345 -14.71 -14.16 2.83
C ARG A 345 -15.48 -15.44 2.56
N ILE A 346 -14.86 -16.40 1.86
CA ILE A 346 -15.46 -17.71 1.53
C ILE A 346 -15.70 -18.54 2.80
N PHE A 347 -14.72 -18.59 3.72
CA PHE A 347 -14.77 -19.46 4.91
C PHE A 347 -15.05 -18.74 6.24
N ARG A 348 -15.61 -17.51 6.22
CA ARG A 348 -15.83 -16.68 7.43
C ARG A 348 -16.54 -17.41 8.58
N HIS A 349 -17.41 -18.37 8.27
CA HIS A 349 -18.19 -19.15 9.24
C HIS A 349 -17.92 -20.67 9.17
N SER A 350 -16.77 -21.09 8.65
CA SER A 350 -16.46 -22.50 8.44
C SER A 350 -15.26 -22.98 9.23
N ARG A 351 -15.30 -24.25 9.67
CA ARG A 351 -14.16 -24.95 10.31
C ARG A 351 -12.91 -24.96 9.44
N HIS A 352 -13.06 -24.84 8.11
CA HIS A 352 -11.97 -24.84 7.13
C HIS A 352 -11.03 -23.63 7.23
N LEU A 353 -11.43 -22.58 7.96
CA LEU A 353 -10.61 -21.41 8.24
C LEU A 353 -9.48 -21.72 9.25
N HIS A 354 -9.76 -22.58 10.23
CA HIS A 354 -8.86 -22.84 11.37
C HIS A 354 -8.30 -24.27 11.42
N SER A 355 -8.80 -25.18 10.58
CA SER A 355 -8.35 -26.58 10.54
C SER A 355 -7.64 -26.93 9.23
N HIS A 356 -6.57 -27.73 9.33
CA HIS A 356 -5.86 -28.30 8.18
C HIS A 356 -6.74 -29.31 7.46
N THR A 357 -7.59 -28.81 6.56
CA THR A 357 -8.48 -29.61 5.73
C THR A 357 -8.02 -29.57 4.29
N VAL A 358 -8.19 -30.69 3.57
CA VAL A 358 -7.84 -30.81 2.15
C VAL A 358 -8.60 -29.77 1.31
N LEU A 359 -9.88 -29.55 1.61
CA LEU A 359 -10.71 -28.54 0.94
C LEU A 359 -10.22 -27.12 1.20
N GLY A 360 -9.79 -26.83 2.43
CA GLY A 360 -9.13 -25.57 2.75
C GLY A 360 -7.89 -25.40 1.88
N TRP A 361 -6.93 -26.33 1.97
CA TRP A 361 -5.66 -26.25 1.25
C TRP A 361 -5.82 -26.19 -0.27
N GLY A 362 -6.75 -26.96 -0.83
CA GLY A 362 -7.10 -26.90 -2.25
C GLY A 362 -7.64 -25.53 -2.66
N THR A 363 -8.57 -24.97 -1.89
CA THR A 363 -9.11 -23.63 -2.17
C THR A 363 -8.04 -22.55 -2.05
N TRP A 364 -7.13 -22.68 -1.08
CA TRP A 364 -6.01 -21.74 -0.92
C TRP A 364 -5.02 -21.78 -2.07
N ALA A 365 -4.60 -22.98 -2.47
CA ALA A 365 -3.72 -23.17 -3.62
C ALA A 365 -4.36 -22.63 -4.90
N LEU A 366 -5.66 -22.88 -5.10
CA LEU A 366 -6.42 -22.36 -6.23
C LEU A 366 -6.48 -20.83 -6.22
N LEU A 367 -6.77 -20.21 -5.09
CA LEU A 367 -6.83 -18.74 -4.99
C LEU A 367 -5.47 -18.11 -5.30
N ILE A 368 -4.37 -18.64 -4.76
CA ILE A 368 -3.02 -18.15 -5.06
C ILE A 368 -2.70 -18.29 -6.55
N LEU A 369 -3.02 -19.45 -7.13
CA LEU A 369 -2.81 -19.71 -8.54
C LEU A 369 -3.57 -18.71 -9.42
N ILE A 370 -4.83 -18.41 -9.08
CA ILE A 370 -5.65 -17.42 -9.79
C ILE A 370 -5.05 -16.03 -9.63
N MET A 371 -4.73 -15.59 -8.42
CA MET A 371 -4.19 -14.23 -8.20
C MET A 371 -2.85 -14.02 -8.91
N ASN A 372 -1.95 -15.00 -8.82
CA ASN A 372 -0.65 -14.95 -9.50
C ASN A 372 -0.81 -15.06 -11.03
N GLY A 373 -1.72 -15.91 -11.50
CA GLY A 373 -2.04 -16.06 -12.92
C GLY A 373 -2.63 -14.78 -13.53
N LEU A 374 -3.53 -14.09 -12.82
CA LEU A 374 -4.05 -12.79 -13.24
C LEU A 374 -2.93 -11.74 -13.29
N GLY A 375 -2.04 -11.72 -12.29
CA GLY A 375 -0.86 -10.86 -12.30
C GLY A 375 0.07 -11.12 -13.50
N PHE A 376 0.30 -12.39 -13.83
CA PHE A 376 1.07 -12.80 -15.01
C PHE A 376 0.42 -12.32 -16.31
N VAL A 377 -0.89 -12.51 -16.47
CA VAL A 377 -1.62 -12.05 -17.66
C VAL A 377 -1.55 -10.53 -17.79
N LEU A 378 -1.65 -9.78 -16.70
CA LEU A 378 -1.50 -8.32 -16.73
C LEU A 378 -0.09 -7.89 -17.11
N ALA A 379 0.94 -8.53 -16.55
CA ALA A 379 2.34 -8.22 -16.85
C ALA A 379 2.69 -8.47 -18.33
N VAL A 380 2.15 -9.54 -18.92
CA VAL A 380 2.34 -9.86 -20.35
C VAL A 380 1.45 -8.99 -21.26
N GLY A 381 0.25 -8.65 -20.81
CA GLY A 381 -0.72 -7.86 -21.58
C GLY A 381 -0.33 -6.39 -21.70
N VAL A 382 0.23 -5.80 -20.64
CA VAL A 382 0.72 -4.42 -20.64
C VAL A 382 2.20 -4.43 -20.20
N PRO A 383 3.13 -4.76 -21.12
CA PRO A 383 4.55 -4.93 -20.79
C PRO A 383 5.30 -3.60 -20.60
N ILE A 384 4.58 -2.51 -20.31
CA ILE A 384 5.13 -1.20 -19.97
C ILE A 384 4.81 -0.89 -18.51
N PHE A 385 5.85 -0.80 -17.69
CA PHE A 385 5.75 -0.63 -16.24
C PHE A 385 4.96 0.62 -15.86
N ASN A 386 5.25 1.76 -16.48
CA ASN A 386 4.54 3.02 -16.23
C ASN A 386 3.05 2.96 -16.57
N TYR A 387 2.65 2.25 -17.63
CA TYR A 387 1.24 2.17 -18.02
C TYR A 387 0.45 1.24 -17.11
N LEU A 388 1.03 0.10 -16.74
CA LEU A 388 0.42 -0.82 -15.78
C LEU A 388 0.20 -0.13 -14.42
N ILE A 389 1.21 0.61 -13.96
CA ILE A 389 1.14 1.42 -12.75
C ILE A 389 0.13 2.56 -12.91
N GLY A 390 0.12 3.29 -14.03
CA GLY A 390 -0.79 4.38 -14.29
C GLY A 390 -2.27 3.98 -14.24
N ILE A 391 -2.62 2.81 -14.81
CA ILE A 391 -3.98 2.25 -14.70
C ILE A 391 -4.33 1.97 -13.24
N ALA A 392 -3.45 1.28 -12.52
CA ALA A 392 -3.66 0.95 -11.12
C ALA A 392 -3.77 2.19 -10.23
N ALA A 393 -2.97 3.22 -10.53
CA ALA A 393 -2.98 4.52 -9.88
C ALA A 393 -4.33 5.21 -10.05
N SER A 394 -4.77 5.31 -11.29
CA SER A 394 -5.94 6.11 -11.65
C SER A 394 -7.23 5.45 -11.17
N LEU A 395 -7.40 4.15 -11.38
CA LEU A 395 -8.64 3.45 -11.02
C LEU A 395 -8.78 3.21 -9.51
N PHE A 396 -7.67 2.90 -8.83
CA PHE A 396 -7.72 2.42 -7.46
C PHE A 396 -7.00 3.34 -6.48
N ALA A 397 -5.72 3.68 -6.73
CA ALA A 397 -4.97 4.52 -5.79
C ALA A 397 -5.59 5.91 -5.59
N ALA A 398 -6.12 6.51 -6.65
CA ALA A 398 -6.79 7.80 -6.60
C ALA A 398 -7.95 7.79 -5.59
N TRP A 399 -8.79 6.75 -5.65
CA TRP A 399 -9.91 6.60 -4.72
C TRP A 399 -9.45 6.14 -3.34
N PHE A 400 -8.62 5.11 -3.25
CA PHE A 400 -8.19 4.58 -1.97
C PHE A 400 -7.42 5.63 -1.17
N THR A 401 -6.32 6.17 -1.70
CA THR A 401 -5.47 7.09 -0.95
C THR A 401 -6.09 8.47 -0.81
N TYR A 402 -6.65 9.03 -1.87
CA TYR A 402 -6.98 10.46 -1.91
C TYR A 402 -8.49 10.73 -1.83
N GLY A 403 -9.33 9.91 -2.48
CA GLY A 403 -10.78 10.12 -2.50
C GLY A 403 -11.48 9.72 -1.20
N ILE A 404 -11.35 8.46 -0.80
CA ILE A 404 -12.12 7.84 0.30
C ILE A 404 -11.68 8.38 1.67
N ALA A 405 -10.43 8.82 1.81
CA ALA A 405 -9.96 9.47 3.03
C ALA A 405 -10.82 10.69 3.44
N GLY A 406 -11.24 11.51 2.47
CA GLY A 406 -12.16 12.63 2.73
C GLY A 406 -13.56 12.16 3.14
N MET A 407 -14.03 11.05 2.56
CA MET A 407 -15.34 10.48 2.89
C MET A 407 -15.38 9.93 4.32
N PHE A 408 -14.27 9.34 4.80
CA PHE A 408 -14.15 8.92 6.20
C PHE A 408 -14.32 10.08 7.18
N TRP A 409 -13.67 11.21 6.92
CA TRP A 409 -13.78 12.38 7.80
C TRP A 409 -15.20 12.97 7.81
N LEU A 410 -15.84 13.07 6.63
CA LEU A 410 -17.20 13.57 6.50
C LEU A 410 -18.20 12.66 7.23
N HIS A 411 -18.07 11.34 7.10
CA HIS A 411 -18.93 10.39 7.80
C HIS A 411 -18.77 10.46 9.32
N ASP A 412 -17.53 10.46 9.83
CA ASP A 412 -17.25 10.51 11.27
C ASP A 412 -17.71 11.84 11.89
N SER A 413 -17.44 12.97 11.23
CA SER A 413 -17.87 14.28 11.72
C SER A 413 -19.39 14.45 11.70
N TYR A 414 -20.09 13.72 10.84
CA TYR A 414 -21.56 13.72 10.82
C TYR A 414 -22.16 12.83 11.91
N HIS A 415 -21.60 11.64 12.19
CA HIS A 415 -22.16 10.69 13.15
C HIS A 415 -21.66 10.86 14.60
N TYR A 416 -20.40 11.25 14.81
CA TYR A 416 -19.81 11.40 16.16
C TYR A 416 -19.80 12.84 16.68
N GLU A 417 -19.90 13.85 15.80
CA GLU A 417 -20.04 15.26 16.20
C GLU A 417 -21.48 15.75 15.92
N GLN A 418 -21.81 17.01 16.25
CA GLN A 418 -23.16 17.58 16.13
C GLN A 418 -23.60 17.83 14.67
N GLY A 419 -23.38 16.87 13.76
CA GLY A 419 -23.81 16.91 12.36
C GLY A 419 -23.25 18.11 11.57
N LEU A 420 -24.10 18.68 10.71
CA LEU A 420 -23.80 19.83 9.83
C LEU A 420 -23.25 21.06 10.57
N TYR A 421 -23.58 21.23 11.86
CA TYR A 421 -23.05 22.32 12.68
C TYR A 421 -21.53 22.22 12.85
N THR A 422 -20.99 21.00 12.91
CA THR A 422 -19.55 20.81 13.01
C THR A 422 -18.85 21.04 11.68
N TRP A 423 -19.52 20.77 10.56
CA TRP A 423 -19.00 21.09 9.23
C TRP A 423 -18.87 22.59 9.01
N ALA A 424 -19.85 23.36 9.49
CA ALA A 424 -19.82 24.82 9.49
C ALA A 424 -18.76 25.38 10.45
N ARG A 425 -18.58 24.77 11.63
CA ARG A 425 -17.59 25.20 12.62
C ARG A 425 -16.14 24.87 12.21
N LYS A 426 -15.92 23.72 11.56
CA LYS A 426 -14.61 23.28 11.04
C LYS A 426 -14.54 23.42 9.53
N TRP A 427 -14.95 24.59 9.01
CA TRP A 427 -15.08 24.84 7.56
C TRP A 427 -13.84 24.47 6.76
N PHE A 428 -12.64 24.72 7.31
CA PHE A 428 -11.36 24.38 6.67
C PHE A 428 -11.18 22.87 6.47
N GLN A 429 -11.50 22.05 7.47
CA GLN A 429 -11.37 20.59 7.37
C GLN A 429 -12.46 19.99 6.46
N SER A 430 -13.67 20.53 6.50
CA SER A 430 -14.77 20.14 5.60
C SER A 430 -14.43 20.45 4.14
N THR A 431 -13.87 21.63 3.88
CA THR A 431 -13.45 22.04 2.54
C THR A 431 -12.31 21.16 2.04
N LEU A 432 -11.32 20.87 2.89
CA LEU A 432 -10.24 19.95 2.54
C LEU A 432 -10.76 18.54 2.22
N ALA A 433 -11.68 17.99 3.02
CA ALA A 433 -12.27 16.67 2.77
C ALA A 433 -13.07 16.60 1.46
N ILE A 434 -13.81 17.65 1.12
CA ILE A 434 -14.50 17.74 -0.18
C ILE A 434 -13.49 17.86 -1.32
N LEU A 435 -12.45 18.68 -1.15
CA LEU A 435 -11.38 18.85 -2.12
C LEU A 435 -10.66 17.52 -2.38
N THR A 436 -10.39 16.71 -1.35
CA THR A 436 -9.73 15.42 -1.52
C THR A 436 -10.57 14.45 -2.36
N ILE A 437 -11.90 14.45 -2.19
CA ILE A 437 -12.84 13.67 -3.00
C ILE A 437 -12.80 14.12 -4.46
N LEU A 438 -12.84 15.44 -4.70
CA LEU A 438 -12.77 16.00 -6.05
C LEU A 438 -11.43 15.71 -6.73
N ILE A 439 -10.31 15.81 -6.00
CA ILE A 439 -8.97 15.46 -6.49
C ILE A 439 -8.91 13.97 -6.84
N GLY A 440 -9.42 13.08 -5.96
CA GLY A 440 -9.48 11.65 -6.25
C GLY A 440 -10.30 11.33 -7.50
N GLY A 441 -11.47 11.96 -7.65
CA GLY A 441 -12.31 11.81 -8.84
C GLY A 441 -11.63 12.35 -10.10
N PHE A 442 -10.99 13.51 -10.03
CA PHE A 442 -10.25 14.10 -11.14
C PHE A 442 -9.07 13.23 -11.57
N ILE A 443 -8.25 12.76 -10.62
CA ILE A 443 -7.14 11.83 -10.90
C ILE A 443 -7.65 10.54 -11.53
N CYS A 444 -8.79 10.02 -11.07
CA CYS A 444 -9.38 8.82 -11.66
C CYS A 444 -9.78 9.03 -13.13
N VAL A 445 -10.52 10.10 -13.44
CA VAL A 445 -11.03 10.34 -14.80
C VAL A 445 -9.91 10.75 -15.75
N ALA A 446 -9.13 11.77 -15.38
CA ALA A 446 -8.04 12.27 -16.21
C ALA A 446 -6.92 11.24 -16.35
N GLY A 447 -6.58 10.52 -15.28
CA GLY A 447 -5.53 9.50 -15.29
C GLY A 447 -5.88 8.28 -16.12
N MET A 448 -7.13 7.84 -16.07
CA MET A 448 -7.61 6.74 -16.93
C MET A 448 -7.63 7.17 -18.39
N TYR A 449 -8.16 8.35 -18.71
CA TYR A 449 -8.18 8.87 -20.08
C TYR A 449 -6.77 8.97 -20.68
N VAL A 450 -5.83 9.54 -19.92
CA VAL A 450 -4.44 9.70 -20.33
C VAL A 450 -3.79 8.33 -20.52
N THR A 451 -3.89 7.43 -19.54
CA THR A 451 -3.19 6.15 -19.62
C THR A 451 -3.73 5.26 -20.75
N VAL A 452 -5.05 5.22 -20.96
CA VAL A 452 -5.65 4.47 -22.09
C VAL A 452 -5.17 5.01 -23.42
N ARG A 453 -5.16 6.34 -23.58
CA ARG A 453 -4.67 6.96 -24.80
C ARG A 453 -3.17 6.70 -25.02
N SER A 454 -2.36 6.62 -23.95
CA SER A 454 -0.94 6.25 -24.06
C SER A 454 -0.73 4.85 -24.55
N ILE A 455 -1.57 3.93 -24.09
CA ILE A 455 -1.51 2.56 -24.54
C ILE A 455 -1.89 2.50 -26.03
N VAL A 456 -2.95 3.20 -26.45
CA VAL A 456 -3.37 3.24 -27.86
C VAL A 456 -2.27 3.84 -28.75
N GLU A 457 -1.74 5.01 -28.39
CA GLU A 457 -0.67 5.67 -29.15
C GLU A 457 0.61 4.79 -29.21
N ALA A 458 0.97 4.11 -28.13
CA ALA A 458 2.13 3.21 -28.11
C ALA A 458 1.92 1.96 -28.99
N TYR A 459 0.69 1.43 -29.09
CA TYR A 459 0.36 0.36 -30.03
C TYR A 459 0.35 0.85 -31.48
N ASP A 460 -0.21 2.03 -31.74
CA ASP A 460 -0.29 2.62 -33.09
C ASP A 460 1.10 2.98 -33.64
N ASN A 461 2.00 3.45 -32.78
CA ASN A 461 3.39 3.77 -33.13
C ASN A 461 4.30 2.53 -33.25
N GLY A 462 3.80 1.35 -32.89
CA GLY A 462 4.58 0.10 -32.91
C GLY A 462 5.67 0.00 -31.84
N GLU A 463 5.61 0.83 -30.79
CA GLU A 463 6.53 0.77 -29.65
C GLU A 463 6.30 -0.47 -28.79
N VAL A 464 5.10 -1.06 -28.87
CA VAL A 464 4.70 -2.26 -28.13
C VAL A 464 4.43 -3.39 -29.12
N ALA A 465 5.17 -4.49 -28.99
CA ALA A 465 4.87 -5.72 -29.71
C ALA A 465 3.46 -6.23 -29.35
N SER A 466 2.81 -6.98 -30.25
CA SER A 466 1.48 -7.53 -29.97
C SER A 466 1.49 -8.30 -28.64
N PRO A 467 0.41 -8.22 -27.83
CA PRO A 467 0.34 -8.93 -26.56
C PRO A 467 0.70 -10.41 -26.75
N PHE A 468 1.51 -10.97 -25.85
CA PHE A 468 2.03 -12.36 -25.93
C PHE A 468 3.01 -12.65 -27.08
N ALA A 469 3.48 -11.65 -27.82
CA ALA A 469 4.51 -11.86 -28.81
C ALA A 469 5.92 -11.93 -28.20
N CYS A 470 6.76 -12.64 -28.94
CA CYS A 470 8.21 -12.55 -28.90
C CYS A 470 8.64 -11.69 -30.10
#